data_AF-A0A7C4YTB1-F1
#
_entry.id   AF-A0A7C4YTB1-F1
#
_cell.length_a   1.000
_cell.length_b   1.000
_cell.length_c   1.000
_cell.angle_alpha   90.00
_cell.angle_beta   90.00
_cell.angle_gamma   90.00
#
_symmetry.space_group_name_H-M   'P 1'
#
loop_
_entity.id
_entity.type
_entity.pdbx_description
1 polymer ?
#
loop_
_entity_poly.entity_id
_entity_poly.type
_entity_poly.pdbx_seq_one_letter_code
_entity_poly.pdbx_strand_id
1 'polypeptide(L)' 'MTVEPLFEITRGKIIESIHCGSIAVVDSNGKLLASYGDPYTVAFLRSSAKPF' A
#
# COMPACT_ATOMS: atom_id res chain seq x y z
N MET A 1 6.92 7.40 10.58
CA MET A 1 6.25 6.68 9.48
C MET A 1 6.26 7.58 8.28
N THR A 2 7.14 7.30 7.31
CA THR A 2 7.12 7.96 6.01
C THR A 2 6.07 7.24 5.17
N VAL A 3 5.18 7.99 4.53
CA VAL A 3 4.10 7.45 3.72
C VAL A 3 4.44 7.75 2.26
N GLU A 4 4.66 6.70 1.47
CA GLU A 4 5.07 6.84 0.07
C GLU A 4 3.85 6.98 -0.86
N PRO A 5 3.89 7.87 -1.87
CA PRO A 5 2.78 8.08 -2.80
C PRO A 5 2.61 6.91 -3.77
N LEU A 6 1.44 6.29 -3.78
CA LEU A 6 1.11 5.18 -4.68
C LEU A 6 0.39 5.63 -5.94
N PHE A 7 -0.48 6.62 -5.81
CA PHE A 7 -1.37 7.01 -6.89
C PHE A 7 -1.86 8.45 -6.72
N GLU A 8 -1.99 9.15 -7.84
CA GLU A 8 -2.53 10.49 -7.91
C GLU A 8 -3.86 10.49 -8.66
N ILE A 9 -4.87 11.11 -8.06
CA ILE A 9 -6.12 11.46 -8.73
C ILE A 9 -5.99 12.91 -9.19
N THR A 10 -6.25 13.15 -10.48
CA THR A 10 -6.19 14.49 -11.07
C THR A 10 -7.57 14.98 -11.48
N ARG A 11 -7.81 16.29 -11.32
CA ARG A 11 -8.95 17.00 -11.91
C ARG A 11 -8.40 18.04 -12.88
N GLY A 12 -8.36 17.67 -14.16
CA GLY A 12 -7.69 18.47 -15.19
C GLY A 12 -6.18 18.50 -14.94
N LYS A 13 -5.61 19.70 -14.74
CA LYS A 13 -4.17 19.88 -14.48
C LYS A 13 -3.82 19.91 -12.99
N ILE A 14 -4.79 19.74 -12.11
CA ILE A 14 -4.61 19.83 -10.66
C ILE A 14 -4.60 18.41 -10.09
N ILE A 15 -3.61 18.11 -9.24
CA ILE A 15 -3.63 16.91 -8.40
C ILE A 15 -4.67 17.14 -7.32
N GLU A 16 -5.77 16.42 -7.39
CA GLU A 16 -6.87 16.53 -6.43
C GLU A 16 -6.59 15.71 -5.17
N SER A 17 -5.98 14.54 -5.31
CA SER A 17 -5.69 13.66 -4.17
C SER A 17 -4.47 12.78 -4.43
N ILE A 18 -3.68 12.56 -3.39
CA ILE A 18 -2.56 11.62 -3.40
C ILE A 18 -2.90 10.50 -2.42
N HIS A 19 -2.89 9.27 -2.92
CA HIS A 19 -3.09 8.07 -2.13
C HIS A 19 -1.71 7.54 -1.74
N CYS A 20 -1.38 7.59 -0.47
CA CYS A 20 -0.15 7.00 0.05
C CYS A 20 -0.41 5.61 0.62
N GLY A 21 0.63 4.78 0.65
CA GLY A 21 0.56 3.48 1.29
C GLY A 21 1.83 2.66 1.12
N SER A 22 1.74 1.41 1.56
CA SER A 22 2.81 0.44 1.46
C SER A 22 2.33 -0.80 0.69
N ILE A 23 3.21 -1.41 -0.09
CA ILE A 23 2.98 -2.65 -0.83
C ILE A 23 4.09 -3.63 -0.46
N ALA A 24 3.72 -4.88 -0.17
CA ALA A 24 4.65 -5.99 0.02
C ALA A 24 4.26 -7.15 -0.89
N VAL A 25 5.24 -7.67 -1.64
CA VAL A 25 5.08 -8.89 -2.45
C VAL A 25 5.94 -9.97 -1.82
N VAL A 26 5.31 -11.08 -1.41
CA VAL A 26 5.97 -12.21 -0.75
C VAL A 26 5.79 -13.50 -1.55
N ASP A 27 6.72 -14.44 -1.42
CA ASP A 27 6.50 -15.81 -1.88
C ASP A 27 5.65 -16.63 -0.89
N SER A 28 5.37 -17.89 -1.23
CA SER A 28 4.58 -18.80 -0.39
C SER A 28 5.28 -19.21 0.91
N ASN A 29 6.60 -19.00 1.04
CA ASN A 29 7.33 -19.21 2.29
C ASN A 29 7.38 -17.94 3.15
N GLY A 30 6.75 -16.84 2.70
CA GLY A 30 6.78 -15.55 3.36
C GLY A 30 8.05 -14.73 3.10
N LYS A 31 8.90 -15.13 2.15
CA LYS A 31 10.08 -14.33 1.79
C LYS A 31 9.63 -13.09 1.03
N LEU A 32 10.04 -11.92 1.50
CA LEU A 32 9.82 -10.65 0.79
C LEU A 32 10.59 -10.65 -0.54
N LEU A 33 9.86 -10.48 -1.64
CA LEU A 33 10.40 -10.41 -3.00
C LEU A 33 10.56 -8.97 -3.48
N ALA A 34 9.61 -8.10 -3.13
CA ALA A 34 9.62 -6.68 -3.46
C ALA A 34 8.75 -5.88 -2.48
N SER A 35 9.03 -4.60 -2.33
CA SER A 35 8.19 -3.68 -1.56
C SER A 35 8.24 -2.26 -2.11
N TYR A 36 7.20 -1.49 -1.80
CA TYR A 36 7.16 -0.04 -1.97
C TYR A 36 6.62 0.56 -0.67
N GLY A 37 7.27 1.60 -0.14
CA GLY A 37 7.03 2.05 1.24
C GLY A 37 7.55 1.05 2.29
N ASP A 38 6.99 1.11 3.49
CA ASP A 38 7.37 0.24 4.60
C ASP A 38 6.48 -1.02 4.65
N PRO A 39 7.00 -2.22 4.30
CA PRO A 39 6.24 -3.47 4.30
C PRO A 39 5.82 -3.94 5.71
N TYR A 40 6.34 -3.32 6.78
CA TYR A 40 6.01 -3.64 8.17
C TYR A 40 5.01 -2.66 8.80
N THR A 41 4.42 -1.76 7.99
CA THR A 41 3.37 -0.84 8.45
C THR A 41 2.17 -1.60 8.99
N VAL A 42 1.76 -1.29 10.23
CA VAL A 42 0.60 -1.89 10.87
C VAL A 42 -0.69 -1.24 10.35
N ALA A 43 -1.63 -2.06 9.87
CA ALA A 43 -2.94 -1.62 9.41
C ALA A 43 -4.04 -2.60 9.85
N PHE A 44 -5.27 -2.11 10.00
CA PHE A 44 -6.43 -2.96 10.25
C PHE A 44 -6.84 -3.68 8.96
N LEU A 45 -6.98 -5.01 9.00
CA LEU A 45 -7.33 -5.84 7.83
C LEU A 45 -8.72 -5.55 7.24
N ARG A 46 -9.65 -4.98 8.03
CA ARG A 46 -11.03 -4.64 7.60
C ARG A 46 -11.67 -5.82 6.85
N SER A 47 -12.34 -5.56 5.71
CA SER A 47 -12.99 -6.61 4.91
C SER A 47 -12.03 -7.57 4.21
N SER A 48 -10.72 -7.29 4.16
CA SER A 48 -9.71 -8.17 3.54
C SER A 48 -9.44 -9.44 4.34
N ALA A 49 -9.93 -9.52 5.59
CA ALA A 49 -9.78 -10.70 6.45
C ALA A 49 -10.80 -11.83 6.16
N LYS A 50 -11.41 -11.90 4.98
CA LYS A 50 -12.49 -12.87 4.67
C LYS A 50 -12.05 -13.95 3.67
N PRO A 51 -12.60 -15.17 3.78
CA PRO A 51 -12.99 -15.86 5.00
C PRO A 51 -11.71 -16.47 5.58
N PHE A 52 -11.36 -16.13 6.81
CA PHE A 52 -10.26 -16.81 7.50
C PHE A 52 -10.43 -18.34 7.51
#